data_AF-A0A0B6THM8-F1
#
_entry.id   AF-A0A0B6THM8-F1
#
_cell.length_a   1.000
_cell.length_b   1.000
_cell.length_c   1.000
_cell.angle_alpha   90.00
_cell.angle_beta   90.00
_cell.angle_gamma   90.00
#
_symmetry.space_group_name_H-M   'P 1'
#
loop_
_entity.id
_entity.type
_entity.pdbx_description
1 polymer ?
#
loop_
_entity_poly.entity_id
_entity_poly.type
_entity_poly.pdbx_seq_one_letter_code
_entity_poly.pdbx_strand_id
1 'polypeptide(L)'
;MDTIRLRSSPRHLAASRAVAVGVVFLAVMAPIFAGLVVSAAQQEEPALSTLFYVGAVAPAAGMLIALVMLVVVLWRRSRPVLLVDDRVHLPRTGVTFPVAQLANLQLYSLPGRGTFLVLLPAHVKERVTGDATAVAPYTVRFPAGAEPQPFELVDMIRARVPEVGVDKLGTL
;
A
#
# COMPACT_ATOMS: atom_id res chain seq x y z
N MET A 1 25.59 -1.35 -0.28
CA MET A 1 24.95 -0.86 -1.53
C MET A 1 23.49 -0.63 -1.25
N ASP A 2 22.93 0.48 -1.73
CA ASP A 2 21.60 0.93 -1.29
C ASP A 2 20.46 0.22 -2.05
N THR A 3 19.55 -0.38 -1.30
CA THR A 3 18.34 -1.01 -1.82
C THR A 3 17.38 0.05 -2.36
N ILE A 4 17.01 -0.02 -3.63
CA ILE A 4 15.95 0.82 -4.18
C ILE A 4 14.62 0.19 -3.79
N ARG A 5 13.84 0.90 -2.95
CA ARG A 5 12.53 0.45 -2.48
C ARG A 5 11.45 1.37 -3.00
N LEU A 6 10.53 0.84 -3.80
CA LEU A 6 9.32 1.58 -4.15
C LEU A 6 8.30 1.45 -3.03
N ARG A 7 8.05 2.56 -2.33
CA ARG A 7 7.07 2.64 -1.23
C ARG A 7 5.96 3.63 -1.57
N SER A 8 4.81 3.42 -0.94
CA SER A 8 3.76 4.44 -0.91
C SER A 8 4.20 5.58 0.02
N SER A 9 4.03 6.85 -0.40
CA SER A 9 4.38 7.99 0.46
C SER A 9 3.56 7.96 1.76
N PRO A 10 4.18 8.21 2.93
CA PRO A 10 3.52 8.22 4.24
C PRO A 10 2.36 9.21 4.34
N ARG A 11 2.36 10.29 3.54
CA ARG A 11 1.24 11.26 3.51
C ARG A 11 -0.01 10.73 2.81
N HIS A 12 0.15 9.88 1.79
CA HIS A 12 -0.97 9.24 1.09
C HIS A 12 -1.53 8.03 1.86
N LEU A 13 -0.76 7.47 2.79
CA LEU A 13 -1.22 6.48 3.77
C LEU A 13 -2.24 7.08 4.76
N ALA A 14 -2.02 8.32 5.22
CA ALA A 14 -2.89 9.00 6.17
C ALA A 14 -4.21 9.52 5.54
N ALA A 15 -4.20 9.89 4.25
CA ALA A 15 -5.33 10.59 3.60
C ALA A 15 -6.44 9.67 3.03
N SER A 16 -6.54 8.41 3.46
CA SER A 16 -7.53 7.48 2.88
C SER A 16 -8.90 7.58 3.54
N ARG A 17 -9.98 7.52 2.74
CA ARG A 17 -11.37 7.45 3.25
C ARG A 17 -11.56 6.40 4.36
N ALA A 18 -10.88 5.25 4.27
CA ALA A 18 -10.94 4.22 5.31
C ALA A 18 -10.30 4.67 6.65
N VAL A 19 -9.19 5.41 6.58
CA VAL A 19 -8.54 6.00 7.76
C VAL A 19 -9.43 7.09 8.35
N ALA A 20 -9.98 7.97 7.50
CA ALA A 20 -10.90 9.02 7.94
C ALA A 20 -12.15 8.46 8.61
N VAL A 21 -12.81 7.46 8.01
CA VAL A 21 -13.98 6.78 8.60
C VAL A 21 -13.61 6.09 9.91
N GLY A 22 -12.46 5.40 9.97
CA GLY A 22 -11.99 4.76 11.19
C GLY A 22 -11.72 5.76 12.32
N VAL A 23 -11.07 6.89 12.01
CA VAL A 23 -10.79 7.97 12.97
C VAL A 23 -12.08 8.62 13.46
N VAL A 24 -13.02 8.92 12.56
CA VAL A 24 -14.33 9.49 12.93
C VAL A 24 -15.12 8.52 13.80
N PHE A 25 -15.14 7.23 13.45
CA PHE A 25 -15.82 6.21 14.24
C PHE A 25 -15.24 6.12 15.66
N LEU A 26 -13.91 6.09 15.80
CA LEU A 26 -13.24 6.10 17.09
C LEU A 26 -13.53 7.39 17.88
N ALA A 27 -13.52 8.55 17.21
CA ALA A 27 -13.81 9.83 17.84
C ALA A 27 -15.25 9.92 18.39
N VAL A 28 -16.22 9.25 17.75
CA VAL A 28 -17.61 9.19 18.22
C VAL A 28 -17.81 8.12 19.29
N MET A 29 -17.20 6.94 19.14
CA MET A 29 -17.37 5.84 20.09
C MET A 29 -16.60 6.03 21.41
N ALA A 30 -15.45 6.70 21.38
CA ALA A 30 -14.65 6.96 22.57
C ALA A 30 -15.41 7.72 23.67
N PRO A 31 -16.12 8.85 23.42
CA PRO A 31 -16.87 9.54 24.46
C PRO A 31 -18.07 8.73 24.97
N ILE A 32 -18.72 7.94 24.10
CA ILE A 32 -19.82 7.05 24.51
C ILE A 32 -19.30 5.97 25.47
N PHE A 33 -18.18 5.33 25.11
CA PHE A 33 -17.54 4.34 25.97
C PHE A 33 -17.08 4.96 27.30
N ALA A 34 -16.40 6.11 27.25
CA ALA A 34 -15.95 6.81 28.45
C ALA A 34 -17.12 7.19 29.36
N GLY A 35 -18.20 7.72 28.79
CA GLY A 35 -19.43 8.04 29.52
C GLY A 35 -20.03 6.83 30.22
N LEU A 36 -20.12 5.69 29.53
CA LEU A 36 -20.63 4.44 30.13
C LEU A 36 -19.74 3.92 31.26
N VAL A 37 -18.41 3.96 31.09
CA VAL A 37 -17.46 3.50 32.13
C VAL A 37 -17.45 4.44 33.34
N VAL A 38 -17.44 5.75 33.12
CA VAL A 38 -17.52 6.74 34.22
C VAL A 38 -18.85 6.61 34.94
N SER A 39 -19.95 6.44 34.21
CA SER A 39 -21.27 6.22 34.81
C SER A 39 -21.28 4.93 35.63
N ALA A 40 -20.71 3.82 35.13
CA ALA A 40 -20.58 2.58 35.89
C ALA A 40 -19.78 2.75 37.18
N ALA A 41 -18.70 3.54 37.15
CA ALA A 41 -17.84 3.80 38.30
C ALA A 41 -18.47 4.72 39.37
N GLN A 42 -19.47 5.52 39.00
CA GLN A 42 -20.20 6.41 39.90
C GLN A 42 -21.43 5.75 40.54
N GLN A 43 -21.80 4.53 40.12
CA GLN A 43 -22.95 3.84 40.68
C GLN A 43 -22.60 3.09 41.96
N GLU A 44 -23.35 3.36 43.03
CA GLU A 44 -23.25 2.64 44.30
C GLU A 44 -23.96 1.27 44.23
N GLU A 45 -24.96 1.13 43.34
CA GLU A 45 -25.67 -0.13 43.14
C GLU A 45 -24.95 -1.09 42.16
N PRO A 46 -24.60 -2.31 42.60
CA PRO A 46 -23.84 -3.25 41.79
C PRO A 46 -24.62 -3.75 40.56
N ALA A 47 -25.95 -3.84 40.64
CA ALA A 47 -26.78 -4.27 39.52
C ALA A 47 -26.76 -3.24 38.36
N LEU A 48 -26.88 -1.95 38.67
CA LEU A 48 -26.85 -0.88 37.67
C LEU A 48 -25.44 -0.70 37.08
N SER A 49 -24.40 -0.77 37.91
CA SER A 49 -23.01 -0.71 37.42
C SER A 49 -22.72 -1.83 36.41
N THR A 50 -23.21 -3.04 36.66
CA THR A 50 -23.06 -4.20 35.75
C THR A 50 -23.76 -3.93 34.41
N LEU A 51 -24.94 -3.32 34.43
CA LEU A 51 -25.70 -2.98 33.22
C LEU A 51 -24.94 -1.98 32.34
N PHE A 52 -24.30 -0.97 32.95
CA PHE A 52 -23.46 -0.01 32.23
C PHE A 52 -22.21 -0.68 31.64
N TYR A 53 -21.55 -1.59 32.37
CA TYR A 53 -20.42 -2.35 31.83
C TYR A 53 -20.83 -3.25 30.67
N VAL A 54 -21.97 -3.94 30.75
CA VAL A 54 -22.51 -4.74 29.63
C VAL A 54 -22.79 -3.85 28.43
N GLY A 55 -23.38 -2.67 28.65
CA GLY A 55 -23.59 -1.67 27.60
C GLY A 55 -22.28 -1.17 26.98
N ALA A 56 -21.21 -1.04 27.76
CA ALA A 56 -19.90 -0.59 27.31
C ALA A 56 -19.16 -1.63 26.44
N VAL A 57 -19.55 -2.91 26.48
CA VAL A 57 -18.96 -3.97 25.64
C VAL A 57 -19.15 -3.67 24.15
N ALA A 58 -20.33 -3.19 23.75
CA ALA A 58 -20.63 -2.90 22.35
C ALA A 58 -19.70 -1.82 21.74
N PRO A 59 -19.57 -0.61 22.33
CA PRO A 59 -18.62 0.38 21.83
C PRO A 59 -17.16 -0.08 21.97
N ALA A 60 -16.79 -0.81 23.03
CA ALA A 60 -15.45 -1.37 23.17
C ALA A 60 -15.08 -2.33 22.01
N ALA A 61 -15.98 -3.27 21.69
CA ALA A 61 -15.80 -4.21 20.60
C ALA A 61 -15.72 -3.49 19.24
N GLY A 62 -16.61 -2.51 19.02
CA GLY A 62 -16.58 -1.68 17.80
C GLY A 62 -15.26 -0.94 17.62
N MET A 63 -14.74 -0.32 18.68
CA MET A 63 -13.44 0.37 18.64
C MET A 63 -12.29 -0.59 18.39
N LEU A 64 -12.29 -1.78 19.01
CA LEU A 64 -11.28 -2.81 18.79
C LEU A 64 -11.23 -3.24 17.31
N ILE A 65 -12.40 -3.53 16.71
CA ILE A 65 -12.51 -3.92 15.30
C ILE A 65 -12.01 -2.79 14.39
N ALA A 66 -12.41 -1.55 14.65
CA ALA A 66 -11.98 -0.39 13.88
C ALA A 66 -10.45 -0.21 13.94
N LEU A 67 -9.85 -0.40 15.11
CA LEU A 67 -8.40 -0.32 15.30
C LEU A 67 -7.67 -1.43 14.55
N VAL A 68 -8.15 -2.67 14.63
CA VAL A 68 -7.59 -3.80 13.86
C VAL A 68 -7.67 -3.54 12.36
N MET A 69 -8.82 -3.08 11.86
CA MET A 69 -8.98 -2.75 10.45
C MET A 69 -8.01 -1.63 10.02
N LEU A 70 -7.86 -0.59 10.82
CA LEU A 70 -6.93 0.50 10.56
C LEU A 70 -5.49 -0.02 10.45
N VAL A 71 -5.07 -0.84 11.41
CA VAL A 71 -3.74 -1.47 11.42
C VAL A 71 -3.54 -2.35 10.19
N VAL A 72 -4.52 -3.18 9.82
CA VAL A 72 -4.43 -4.06 8.64
C VAL A 72 -4.34 -3.24 7.35
N VAL A 73 -5.12 -2.17 7.21
CA VAL A 73 -5.09 -1.28 6.04
C VAL A 73 -3.73 -0.59 5.92
N LEU A 74 -3.21 -0.06 7.02
CA LEU A 74 -1.89 0.56 7.06
C LEU A 74 -0.82 -0.47 6.72
N TRP A 75 -0.84 -1.64 7.36
CA TRP A 75 0.15 -2.70 7.13
C TRP A 75 0.15 -3.22 5.69
N ARG A 76 -1.03 -3.49 5.11
CA ARG A 76 -1.14 -3.91 3.71
C ARG A 76 -0.57 -2.87 2.75
N ARG A 77 -0.71 -1.58 3.06
CA ARG A 77 -0.21 -0.48 2.22
C ARG A 77 1.25 -0.14 2.44
N SER A 78 1.81 -0.46 3.60
CA SER A 78 3.24 -0.30 3.90
C SER A 78 4.13 -1.37 3.25
N ARG A 79 3.55 -2.42 2.64
CA ARG A 79 4.34 -3.44 1.95
C ARG A 79 5.01 -2.85 0.69
N PRO A 80 6.33 -3.08 0.51
CA PRO A 80 7.05 -2.57 -0.65
C PRO A 80 6.51 -3.18 -1.93
N VAL A 81 6.29 -2.34 -2.94
CA VAL A 81 5.67 -2.76 -4.20
C VAL A 81 6.73 -3.24 -5.21
N LEU A 82 7.97 -2.78 -5.06
CA LEU A 82 9.14 -3.22 -5.80
C LEU A 82 10.37 -3.13 -4.90
N LEU A 83 11.23 -4.15 -4.96
CA LEU A 83 12.55 -4.16 -4.34
C LEU A 83 13.58 -4.40 -5.44
N VAL A 84 14.50 -3.47 -5.64
CA VAL A 84 15.62 -3.61 -6.58
C VAL A 84 16.92 -3.54 -5.77
N ASP A 85 17.45 -4.74 -5.49
CA ASP A 85 18.79 -4.98 -4.94
C ASP A 85 19.67 -5.55 -6.06
N ASP A 86 20.40 -6.63 -5.82
CA ASP A 86 21.11 -7.37 -6.88
C ASP A 86 20.16 -8.23 -7.72
N ARG A 87 18.91 -8.32 -7.27
CA ARG A 87 17.78 -8.93 -7.97
C ARG A 87 16.60 -7.99 -7.95
N VAL A 88 15.85 -7.99 -9.04
CA VAL A 88 14.53 -7.36 -9.14
C VAL A 88 13.53 -8.33 -8.52
N HIS A 89 12.89 -7.92 -7.44
CA HIS A 89 11.83 -8.69 -6.79
C HIS A 89 10.49 -7.97 -6.94
N LEU A 90 9.50 -8.67 -7.48
CA LEU A 90 8.13 -8.22 -7.61
C LEU A 90 7.24 -9.04 -6.65
N PRO A 91 7.00 -8.58 -5.41
CA PRO A 91 6.31 -9.38 -4.39
C PRO A 91 4.87 -9.75 -4.77
N ARG A 92 4.23 -8.96 -5.63
CA ARG A 92 2.84 -9.18 -6.04
C ARG A 92 2.68 -10.34 -7.02
N THR A 93 3.67 -10.53 -7.90
CA THR A 93 3.65 -11.58 -8.93
C THR A 93 4.56 -12.76 -8.57
N GLY A 94 5.39 -12.62 -7.54
CA GLY A 94 6.37 -13.63 -7.13
C GLY A 94 7.60 -13.70 -8.04
N VAL A 95 7.63 -12.90 -9.10
CA VAL A 95 8.72 -12.88 -10.07
C VAL A 95 9.97 -12.29 -9.41
N THR A 96 11.07 -13.02 -9.53
CA THR A 96 12.39 -12.59 -9.06
C THR A 96 13.43 -12.91 -10.12
N PHE A 97 14.18 -11.92 -10.57
CA PHE A 97 15.27 -12.14 -11.53
C PHE A 97 16.49 -11.26 -11.21
N PRO A 98 17.71 -11.68 -11.60
CA PRO A 98 18.91 -10.87 -11.42
C PRO A 98 18.81 -9.52 -12.14
N VAL A 99 19.29 -8.44 -11.51
CA VAL A 99 19.30 -7.11 -12.14
C VAL A 99 20.12 -7.09 -13.43
N ALA A 100 21.18 -7.90 -13.52
CA ALA A 100 21.98 -8.05 -14.73
C ALA A 100 21.21 -8.61 -15.94
N GLN A 101 20.06 -9.26 -15.71
CA GLN A 101 19.19 -9.74 -16.78
C GLN A 101 18.16 -8.70 -17.21
N LEU A 102 18.07 -7.55 -16.54
CA LEU A 102 17.13 -6.49 -16.88
C LEU A 102 17.55 -5.84 -18.21
N ALA A 103 16.71 -5.99 -19.23
CA ALA A 103 17.01 -5.46 -20.56
C ALA A 103 16.17 -4.23 -20.89
N ASN A 104 14.90 -4.19 -20.47
CA ASN A 104 14.00 -3.10 -20.84
C ASN A 104 13.06 -2.70 -19.70
N LEU A 105 12.81 -1.40 -19.61
CA LEU A 105 11.81 -0.78 -18.76
C LEU A 105 10.73 -0.17 -19.64
N GLN A 106 9.46 -0.45 -19.33
CA GLN A 106 8.34 0.23 -20.01
C GLN A 106 7.49 0.98 -19.01
N LEU A 107 7.35 2.28 -19.22
CA LEU A 107 6.53 3.14 -18.39
C LEU A 107 5.28 3.56 -19.16
N TYR A 108 4.11 3.23 -18.63
CA TYR A 108 2.82 3.63 -19.20
C TYR A 108 1.81 4.02 -18.12
N SER A 109 0.83 4.83 -18.49
CA SER A 109 -0.27 5.25 -17.63
C SER A 109 -1.60 4.88 -18.26
N LEU A 110 -2.52 4.36 -17.46
CA LEU A 110 -3.89 4.07 -17.88
C LEU A 110 -4.84 5.08 -17.22
N PRO A 111 -5.70 5.77 -17.99
CA PRO A 111 -6.70 6.69 -17.46
C PRO A 111 -7.54 6.05 -16.35
N GLY A 112 -7.63 6.69 -15.19
CA GLY A 112 -8.38 6.20 -14.03
C GLY A 112 -7.77 5.00 -13.29
N ARG A 113 -6.72 4.36 -13.82
CA ARG A 113 -6.04 3.21 -13.18
C ARG A 113 -4.64 3.55 -12.68
N GLY A 114 -4.02 4.62 -13.16
CA GLY A 114 -2.73 5.13 -12.69
C GLY A 114 -1.55 4.67 -13.53
N THR A 115 -0.35 4.85 -13.00
CA THR A 115 0.91 4.58 -13.71
C THR A 115 1.46 3.19 -13.39
N PHE A 116 2.05 2.56 -14.40
CA PHE A 116 2.60 1.21 -14.36
C PHE A 116 4.03 1.22 -14.92
N LEU A 117 4.92 0.47 -14.28
CA LEU A 117 6.27 0.16 -14.74
C LEU A 117 6.36 -1.33 -15.02
N VAL A 118 6.84 -1.69 -16.20
CA VAL A 118 7.14 -3.08 -16.56
C VAL A 118 8.66 -3.25 -16.55
N LEU A 119 9.14 -4.27 -15.85
CA LEU A 119 10.56 -4.60 -15.76
C LEU A 119 10.84 -5.90 -16.51
N LEU A 120 11.26 -5.78 -17.77
CA LEU A 120 11.41 -6.91 -18.67
C LEU A 120 12.86 -7.45 -18.65
N PRO A 121 13.04 -8.75 -18.33
CA PRO A 121 14.33 -9.40 -18.47
C PRO A 121 14.63 -9.71 -19.94
N ALA A 122 15.92 -9.92 -20.27
CA ALA A 122 16.42 -10.10 -21.63
C ALA A 122 15.78 -11.26 -22.40
N HIS A 123 15.28 -12.29 -21.70
CA HIS A 123 14.62 -13.43 -22.33
C HIS A 123 13.19 -13.15 -22.78
N VAL A 124 12.56 -12.08 -22.29
CA VAL A 124 11.20 -11.67 -22.67
C VAL A 124 11.31 -10.64 -23.80
N LYS A 125 10.77 -10.98 -24.96
CA LYS A 125 10.83 -10.11 -26.15
C LYS A 125 9.54 -9.31 -26.35
N GLU A 126 8.47 -9.76 -25.73
CA GLU A 126 7.14 -9.19 -25.76
C GLU A 126 7.11 -7.81 -25.11
N ARG A 127 6.24 -6.94 -25.62
CA ARG A 127 6.08 -5.55 -25.19
C ARG A 127 4.62 -5.31 -24.83
N VAL A 128 4.34 -4.37 -23.93
CA VAL A 128 2.96 -4.05 -23.50
C VAL A 128 2.02 -3.77 -24.66
N THR A 129 2.53 -3.11 -25.71
CA THR A 129 1.76 -2.76 -26.91
C THR A 129 1.45 -3.95 -27.82
N GLY A 130 2.22 -5.05 -27.72
CA GLY A 130 2.05 -6.25 -28.53
C GLY A 130 1.26 -7.34 -27.80
N ASP A 131 1.66 -7.66 -26.57
CA ASP A 131 0.99 -8.66 -25.73
C ASP A 131 1.05 -8.25 -24.26
N ALA A 132 -0.03 -7.62 -23.79
CA ALA A 132 -0.17 -7.19 -22.41
C ALA A 132 -0.23 -8.36 -21.41
N THR A 133 -0.62 -9.56 -21.84
CA THR A 133 -0.75 -10.72 -20.95
C THR A 133 0.59 -11.37 -20.66
N ALA A 134 1.48 -11.47 -21.67
CA ALA A 134 2.83 -11.99 -21.51
C ALA A 134 3.69 -11.14 -20.55
N VAL A 135 3.48 -9.82 -20.56
CA VAL A 135 4.24 -8.88 -19.71
C VAL A 135 3.60 -8.65 -18.33
N ALA A 136 2.35 -9.07 -18.12
CA ALA A 136 1.64 -8.87 -16.85
C ALA A 136 2.38 -9.35 -15.58
N PRO A 137 3.13 -10.47 -15.60
CA PRO A 137 3.92 -10.91 -14.44
C PRO A 137 5.06 -9.97 -14.06
N TYR A 138 5.51 -9.14 -15.00
CA TYR A 138 6.62 -8.20 -14.86
C TYR A 138 6.15 -6.75 -14.60
N THR A 139 4.83 -6.56 -14.51
CA THR A 139 4.21 -5.24 -14.36
C THR A 139 4.00 -4.89 -12.90
N VAL A 140 4.46 -3.70 -12.55
CA VAL A 140 4.33 -3.09 -11.23
C VAL A 140 3.47 -1.84 -11.36
N ARG A 141 2.42 -1.74 -10.54
CA ARG A 141 1.60 -0.53 -10.44
C ARG A 141 2.20 0.42 -9.42
N PHE A 142 2.40 1.68 -9.77
CA PHE A 142 2.82 2.69 -8.80
C PHE A 142 1.70 2.97 -7.80
N PRO A 143 2.00 3.01 -6.49
CA PRO A 143 1.04 3.51 -5.52
C PRO A 143 0.77 5.00 -5.73
N ALA A 144 -0.39 5.47 -5.27
CA ALA A 144 -0.68 6.91 -5.26
C ALA A 144 0.34 7.64 -4.35
N GLY A 145 0.97 8.70 -4.88
CA GLY A 145 2.07 9.37 -4.21
C GLY A 145 3.29 8.47 -4.01
N ALA A 146 3.68 7.68 -5.01
CA ALA A 146 4.87 6.84 -4.91
C ALA A 146 6.13 7.68 -4.66
N GLU A 147 7.01 7.15 -3.82
CA GLU A 147 8.35 7.69 -3.59
C GLU A 147 9.34 6.53 -3.71
N PRO A 148 10.29 6.58 -4.65
CA PRO A 148 10.53 7.62 -5.68
C PRO A 148 9.40 7.71 -6.73
N GLN A 149 9.31 8.86 -7.42
CA GLN A 149 8.36 9.06 -8.51
C GLN A 149 8.66 8.13 -9.71
N PRO A 150 7.71 7.88 -10.63
CA PRO A 150 7.93 6.94 -11.73
C PRO A 150 9.16 7.22 -12.59
N PHE A 151 9.43 8.49 -12.91
CA PHE A 151 10.61 8.87 -13.67
C PHE A 151 11.90 8.76 -12.85
N GLU A 152 11.86 9.19 -11.59
CA GLU A 152 12.98 9.05 -10.66
C GLU A 152 13.37 7.59 -10.47
N LEU A 153 12.40 6.69 -10.34
CA LEU A 153 12.66 5.25 -10.22
C LEU A 153 13.35 4.70 -11.47
N VAL A 154 12.91 5.12 -12.66
CA VAL A 154 13.54 4.74 -13.93
C VAL A 154 14.98 5.26 -13.99
N ASP A 155 15.21 6.51 -13.58
CA ASP A 155 16.55 7.11 -13.56
C ASP A 155 17.47 6.41 -12.55
N MET A 156 16.95 6.06 -11.37
CA MET A 156 17.69 5.27 -10.37
C MET A 156 18.05 3.87 -10.88
N ILE A 157 17.13 3.20 -11.59
CA ILE A 157 17.40 1.89 -12.19
C ILE A 157 18.45 2.03 -13.32
N ARG A 158 18.33 3.07 -14.16
CA ARG A 158 19.29 3.35 -15.24
C ARG A 158 20.68 3.72 -14.72
N ALA A 159 20.76 4.42 -13.59
CA ALA A 159 22.04 4.69 -12.92
C ALA A 159 22.73 3.40 -12.46
N ARG A 160 21.95 2.36 -12.10
CA ARG A 160 22.46 1.06 -11.69
C ARG A 160 22.73 0.11 -12.87
N VAL A 161 21.91 0.17 -13.92
CA VAL A 161 22.03 -0.62 -15.16
C VAL A 161 22.01 0.34 -16.35
N PRO A 162 23.16 0.89 -16.75
CA PRO A 162 23.21 1.91 -17.82
C PRO A 162 22.71 1.40 -19.18
N GLU A 163 22.86 0.10 -19.42
CA GLU A 163 22.49 -0.58 -20.67
C GLU A 163 21.00 -0.87 -20.80
N VAL A 164 20.19 -0.58 -19.77
CA VAL A 164 18.76 -0.86 -19.79
C VAL A 164 18.04 0.06 -20.81
N GLY A 165 17.28 -0.54 -21.72
CA GLY A 165 16.38 0.17 -22.62
C GLY A 165 15.22 0.78 -21.84
N VAL A 166 14.80 2.01 -22.20
CA VAL A 166 13.69 2.70 -21.52
C VAL A 166 12.66 3.16 -22.55
N ASP A 167 11.49 2.52 -22.52
CA ASP A 167 10.33 2.89 -23.33
C ASP A 167 9.35 3.71 -22.50
N LYS A 168 9.20 4.99 -22.85
CA LYS A 168 8.19 5.89 -22.25
C LYS A 168 6.97 5.92 -23.16
N LEU A 169 6.00 5.05 -22.89
CA LEU A 169 4.80 4.88 -23.72
C LEU A 169 3.73 5.95 -23.44
N GLY A 170 3.86 6.71 -22.35
CA GLY A 170 2.92 7.78 -22.01
C GLY A 170 1.56 7.22 -21.57
N THR A 171 0.48 7.75 -22.11
CA THR A 171 -0.89 7.28 -21.82
C THR A 171 -1.32 6.29 -22.90
N LEU A 172 -1.71 5.08 -22.48
CA LEU A 172 -2.31 4.05 -23.34
C LEU A 172 -3.83 4.03 -23.19
#